data_AF-A0A3N2QKR9-F1
#
_entry.id   AF-A0A3N2QKR9-F1
#
_cell.length_a   1.000
_cell.length_b   1.000
_cell.length_c   1.000
_cell.angle_alpha   90.00
_cell.angle_beta   90.00
_cell.angle_gamma   90.00
#
_symmetry.space_group_name_H-M   'P 1'
#
loop_
_entity.id
_entity.type
_entity.pdbx_description
1 polymer ?
#
loop_
_entity_poly.entity_id
_entity_poly.type
_entity_poly.pdbx_seq_one_letter_code
_entity_poly.pdbx_strand_id
1 'polypeptide(L)' 'MEFFGYTEELQQAKHPAPSKLPEVTISASPSELRAVAQFLIEAADSIEAQGAGFEHEHFPRNTESDPDLVVFNAEASW' A
#
# COMPACT_ATOMS: atom_id res chain seq x y z
N MET A 1 2.58 -12.70 -0.97
CA MET A 1 1.74 -11.49 -0.89
C MET A 1 0.93 -11.55 0.38
N GLU A 2 0.91 -10.47 1.14
CA GLU A 2 0.17 -10.34 2.38
C GLU A 2 -0.55 -8.98 2.37
N PHE A 3 -1.73 -8.90 2.97
CA PHE A 3 -2.42 -7.63 3.17
C PHE A 3 -2.26 -7.20 4.62
N PHE A 4 -2.00 -5.91 4.80
CA PHE A 4 -1.86 -5.27 6.10
C PHE A 4 -2.76 -4.03 6.12
N GLY A 5 -3.41 -3.80 7.25
CA GLY A 5 -4.24 -2.62 7.42
C GLY A 5 -4.32 -2.17 8.87
N TYR A 6 -4.73 -0.93 9.04
CA TYR A 6 -4.97 -0.36 10.36
C TYR A 6 -6.46 -0.12 10.56
N THR A 7 -6.94 -0.40 11.76
CA THR A 7 -8.17 0.23 12.26
C THR A 7 -7.82 1.62 12.78
N GLU A 8 -8.80 2.51 12.92
CA GLU A 8 -8.60 3.84 13.54
C GLU A 8 -7.95 3.73 14.93
N GLU A 9 -8.37 2.72 15.71
CA GLU A 9 -7.79 2.42 17.02
C GLU A 9 -6.31 2.05 16.93
N LEU A 10 -5.93 1.21 15.96
CA LEU A 10 -4.53 0.80 15.76
C LEU A 10 -3.66 1.97 15.31
N GLN A 11 -4.19 2.93 14.54
CA GLN A 11 -3.45 4.14 14.14
C GLN A 11 -3.18 5.07 15.33
N GLN A 12 -4.09 5.11 16.31
CA GLN A 12 -3.99 5.98 17.49
C GLN A 12 -3.24 5.32 18.66
N ALA A 13 -2.84 4.05 18.52
CA ALA A 13 -2.07 3.35 19.54
C ALA A 13 -0.71 4.01 19.78
N LYS A 14 -0.16 3.87 20.99
CA LYS A 14 1.16 4.41 21.35
C LYS A 14 2.29 3.93 20.43
N HIS A 15 2.14 2.72 19.91
CA HIS A 15 3.04 2.09 18.94
C HIS A 15 2.17 1.49 17.82
N PRO A 16 1.80 2.27 16.80
CA PRO A 16 0.92 1.81 15.75
C PRO A 16 1.60 0.69 14.94
N ALA A 17 0.88 -0.41 14.74
CA ALA A 17 1.30 -1.52 13.89
C ALA A 17 0.09 -2.07 13.13
N PRO A 18 0.24 -2.43 11.84
CA PRO A 18 -0.88 -2.92 11.07
C PRO A 18 -1.18 -4.37 11.45
N SER A 19 -2.45 -4.75 11.32
CA SER A 19 -2.87 -6.14 11.44
C SER A 19 -2.84 -6.81 10.07
N LYS A 20 -2.46 -8.09 10.04
CA LYS A 20 -2.56 -8.92 8.84
C LYS A 20 -4.03 -9.17 8.51
N LEU A 21 -4.42 -8.84 7.29
CA LEU A 21 -5.79 -8.99 6.78
C LEU A 21 -5.88 -10.25 5.90
N PRO A 22 -6.87 -11.13 6.12
CA PRO A 22 -7.10 -12.28 5.24
C PRO A 22 -7.74 -11.87 3.90
N GLU A 23 -8.39 -10.71 3.84
CA GLU A 23 -9.06 -10.16 2.67
C GLU A 23 -9.01 -8.62 2.72
N VAL A 24 -8.99 -7.98 1.54
CA VAL A 24 -9.22 -6.53 1.37
C VAL A 24 -10.30 -6.30 0.30
N THR A 25 -11.22 -5.38 0.57
CA THR A 25 -12.21 -4.92 -0.42
C THR A 25 -11.85 -3.52 -0.90
N ILE A 26 -11.73 -3.34 -2.22
CA ILE A 26 -11.53 -2.02 -2.84
C ILE A 26 -12.86 -1.54 -3.40
N SER A 27 -13.41 -0.49 -2.81
CA SER A 27 -14.63 0.18 -3.27
C SER A 27 -14.26 1.49 -3.96
N ALA A 28 -14.15 1.47 -5.29
CA ALA A 28 -13.67 2.60 -6.08
C ALA A 28 -14.38 2.70 -7.43
N SER A 29 -14.27 3.85 -8.09
CA SER A 29 -14.73 4.06 -9.46
C SER A 29 -13.85 3.30 -10.48
N PRO A 30 -14.35 3.03 -11.70
CA PRO A 30 -13.54 2.40 -12.73
C PRO A 30 -12.26 3.16 -13.12
N SER A 31 -12.23 4.49 -12.99
CA SER A 31 -11.02 5.29 -13.21
C SER A 31 -9.99 5.08 -12.11
N GLU A 32 -10.43 5.08 -10.85
CA GLU A 32 -9.55 4.85 -9.69
C GLU A 32 -9.00 3.42 -9.72
N LEU A 33 -9.82 2.41 -10.07
CA LEU A 33 -9.35 1.04 -10.22
C LEU A 33 -8.25 0.90 -11.28
N ARG A 34 -8.34 1.63 -12.40
CA ARG A 34 -7.28 1.67 -13.41
C ARG A 34 -6.03 2.38 -12.91
N ALA A 35 -6.19 3.47 -12.16
CA ALA A 35 -5.06 4.17 -11.56
C ALA A 35 -4.32 3.29 -10.54
N VAL A 36 -5.05 2.58 -9.69
CA VAL A 36 -4.48 1.60 -8.75
C VAL A 36 -3.75 0.50 -9.51
N ALA A 37 -4.35 -0.05 -10.57
CA ALA A 37 -3.69 -1.07 -11.39
C ALA A 37 -2.38 -0.56 -12.01
N GLN A 38 -2.37 0.68 -12.54
CA GLN A 38 -1.17 1.29 -13.10
C GLN A 38 -0.08 1.50 -12.04
N PHE A 39 -0.45 2.00 -10.86
CA PHE A 39 0.45 2.13 -9.72
C PHE A 39 1.09 0.80 -9.31
N LEU A 40 0.32 -0.29 -9.27
CA LEU A 40 0.86 -1.62 -8.94
C LEU A 40 1.86 -2.11 -9.99
N ILE A 41 1.65 -1.79 -11.27
CA ILE A 41 2.59 -2.12 -12.35
C ILE A 41 3.90 -1.35 -12.16
N GLU A 42 3.81 -0.03 -11.92
CA GLU A 42 4.99 0.83 -11.73
C GLU A 42 5.81 0.46 -10.49
N ALA A 43 5.13 0.09 -9.40
CA ALA A 43 5.78 -0.39 -8.19
C ALA A 43 6.49 -1.74 -8.44
N ALA A 44 5.88 -2.65 -9.21
CA ALA A 44 6.52 -3.91 -9.59
C ALA A 44 7.78 -3.67 -10.43
N ASP A 45 7.70 -2.83 -11.47
CA ASP A 45 8.85 -2.45 -12.30
C ASP A 45 9.98 -1.81 -11.45
N SER A 46 9.61 -0.99 -10.47
CA SER A 46 10.56 -0.34 -9.55
C SER A 46 11.25 -1.34 -8.61
N ILE A 47 10.50 -2.32 -8.08
CA ILE A 47 11.05 -3.41 -7.27
C ILE A 47 12.02 -4.27 -8.11
N GLU A 48 11.68 -4.58 -9.35
CA GLU A 48 12.57 -5.34 -10.25
C GLU A 48 13.86 -4.56 -10.55
N ALA A 49 13.77 -3.25 -10.78
CA ALA A 49 14.92 -2.42 -11.10
C ALA A 49 15.85 -2.17 -9.90
N GLN A 50 15.30 -2.02 -8.69
CA GLN A 50 16.05 -1.60 -7.50
C GLN A 50 16.34 -2.75 -6.53
N GLY A 51 15.63 -3.88 -6.65
CA GLY A 51 15.70 -5.00 -5.72
C GLY A 51 15.47 -4.55 -4.29
N ALA A 52 16.36 -4.95 -3.38
CA ALA A 52 16.28 -4.63 -1.96
C ALA A 52 16.44 -3.13 -1.61
N GLY A 53 16.80 -2.28 -2.59
CA GLY A 53 16.87 -0.82 -2.42
C GLY A 53 15.51 -0.12 -2.51
N PHE A 54 14.48 -0.79 -3.06
CA PHE A 54 13.11 -0.29 -2.98
C PHE A 54 12.52 -0.68 -1.63
N GLU A 55 12.09 0.30 -0.84
CA GLU A 55 11.42 0.06 0.45
C GLU A 55 9.89 0.00 0.26
N HIS A 56 9.29 1.14 -0.05
CA HIS A 56 7.84 1.28 -0.21
C HIS A 56 7.47 2.47 -1.07
N GLU A 57 6.25 2.43 -1.61
CA GLU A 57 5.66 3.55 -2.35
C GLU A 57 4.19 3.69 -2.00
N HIS A 58 3.72 4.94 -1.96
CA HIS A 58 2.32 5.29 -1.67
C HIS A 58 1.58 5.58 -2.97
N PHE A 59 0.37 5.03 -3.08
CA PHE A 59 -0.57 5.47 -4.12
C PHE A 59 -0.92 6.95 -3.89
N PRO A 60 -0.88 7.81 -4.93
CA PRO A 60 -1.19 9.22 -4.78
C PRO A 60 -2.65 9.44 -4.36
N ARG A 61 -2.84 10.09 -3.21
CA ARG A 61 -4.17 10.50 -2.71
C ARG A 61 -4.66 11.76 -3.43
N ASN A 62 -5.96 11.84 -3.71
CA ASN A 62 -6.59 13.05 -4.22
C ASN A 62 -7.05 13.97 -3.06
N THR A 63 -7.45 13.38 -1.94
CA THR A 63 -7.91 14.09 -0.74
C THR A 63 -7.32 13.49 0.53
N GLU A 64 -7.31 14.27 1.63
CA GLU A 64 -6.90 13.77 2.97
C GLU A 64 -7.84 12.71 3.54
N SER A 65 -9.04 12.55 2.99
CA SER A 65 -9.99 11.50 3.38
C SER A 65 -9.82 10.20 2.59
N ASP A 66 -9.00 10.19 1.55
CA ASP A 66 -8.76 8.98 0.76
C ASP A 66 -7.95 7.98 1.59
N PRO A 67 -8.26 6.67 1.50
CA PRO A 67 -7.47 5.67 2.20
C PRO A 67 -6.04 5.63 1.66
N ASP A 68 -5.06 5.46 2.56
CA ASP A 68 -3.69 5.16 2.16
C ASP A 68 -3.62 3.74 1.58
N LEU A 69 -3.02 3.62 0.39
CA LEU A 69 -2.64 2.36 -0.22
C LEU A 69 -1.12 2.37 -0.43
N VAL A 70 -0.44 1.36 0.09
CA VAL A 70 1.03 1.28 0.08
C VAL A 70 1.45 -0.06 -0.52
N VAL A 71 2.43 -0.03 -1.42
CA VAL A 71 3.18 -1.22 -1.81
C VAL A 71 4.47 -1.23 -1.01
N PHE A 72 4.70 -2.33 -0.29
CA PHE A 72 5.90 -2.57 0.49
C PHE A 72 6.69 -3.74 -0.10
N ASN A 73 8.00 -3.60 -0.28
CA ASN A 73 8.85 -4.67 -0.79
C ASN A 73 9.31 -5.60 0.35
N ALA A 74 8.86 -6.85 0.31
CA ALA A 74 9.19 -7.86 1.32
C ALA A 74 10.70 -8.13 1.48
N GLU A 75 11.50 -7.83 0.46
CA GLU A 75 12.96 -8.04 0.45
C GLU A 75 13.76 -6.75 0.75
N ALA A 76 13.09 -5.65 1.14
CA ALA A 76 13.76 -4.40 1.47
C ALA A 76 14.81 -4.61 2.59
N SER A 77 16.00 -4.06 2.39
CA SER A 77 17.09 -4.11 3.38
C SER A 77 17.03 -2.87 4.27
N TRP A 78 16.76 -3.08 5.56
CA TRP A 78 16.67 -2.03 6.59
C TRP A 78 17.99 -1.83 7.35
#